data_AF-A0A9N9R844-F1
#
_entry.id   AF-A0A9N9R844-F1
#
_cell.length_a   1.000
_cell.length_b   1.000
_cell.length_c   1.000
_cell.angle_alpha   90.00
_cell.angle_beta   90.00
_cell.angle_gamma   90.00
#
_symmetry.space_group_name_H-M   'P 1'
#
loop_
_entity.id
_entity.type
_entity.pdbx_description
1 polymer ?
#
loop_
_entity_poly.entity_id
_entity_poly.type
_entity_poly.pdbx_seq_one_letter_code
_entity_poly.pdbx_strand_id
1 'polypeptide(L)'
;MGNHSKCTISITPPDIKDVFRINSKPSNNTLIVEFTFIIMKERFLSGLRQFNKKHNDGGLLSTHHLKTDGPKLQIFVSENLSKKNHFYLAREFKKTHKYKYRWTSFRRIYLLQDDGSPLI
;
A
#
# COMPACT_ATOMS: atom_id res chain seq x y z
N MET A 1 20.91 12.71 17.58
CA MET A 1 19.44 12.64 17.68
C MET A 1 18.85 12.78 16.29
N GLY A 2 18.48 11.68 15.64
CA GLY A 2 18.05 11.69 14.24
C GLY A 2 16.60 12.20 14.12
N ASN A 3 16.35 13.15 13.22
CA ASN A 3 15.02 13.58 12.84
C ASN A 3 14.28 12.43 12.17
N HIS A 4 13.53 11.63 12.94
CA HIS A 4 12.65 10.62 12.38
C HIS A 4 11.47 11.31 11.70
N SER A 5 11.47 11.34 10.37
CA SER A 5 10.35 11.84 9.58
C SER A 5 9.11 11.01 9.92
N LYS A 6 8.13 11.64 10.56
CA LYS A 6 6.90 11.00 11.02
C LYS A 6 5.93 10.83 9.84
N CYS A 7 5.41 9.63 9.63
CA CYS A 7 4.25 9.44 8.77
C CYS A 7 3.01 10.00 9.49
N THR A 8 2.55 11.19 9.11
CA THR A 8 1.49 11.96 9.80
C THR A 8 0.08 11.44 9.48
N ILE A 9 -0.16 10.14 9.65
CA ILE A 9 -1.49 9.54 9.49
C ILE A 9 -2.00 9.18 10.88
N SER A 10 -3.02 9.91 11.35
CA SER A 10 -3.70 9.59 12.60
C SER A 10 -4.67 8.44 12.37
N ILE A 11 -4.36 7.27 12.92
CA ILE A 11 -5.25 6.11 12.97
C ILE A 11 -5.63 5.88 14.42
N THR A 12 -6.92 5.80 14.70
CA THR A 12 -7.46 5.50 16.04
C THR A 12 -7.95 4.06 16.09
N PRO A 13 -8.06 3.43 17.28
CA PRO A 13 -8.54 2.06 17.38
C PRO A 13 -9.87 1.77 16.66
N PRO A 14 -10.89 2.66 16.68
CA PRO A 14 -12.13 2.46 15.93
C PRO A 14 -11.98 2.41 14.40
N ASP A 15 -10.88 2.93 13.85
CA ASP A 15 -10.61 2.89 12.41
C ASP A 15 -10.18 1.49 11.94
N ILE A 16 -9.79 0.63 12.88
CA ILE A 16 -9.33 -0.73 12.64
C ILE A 16 -10.42 -1.69 13.11
N LYS A 17 -10.90 -2.52 12.20
CA LYS A 17 -11.88 -3.56 12.48
C LYS A 17 -11.21 -4.83 12.98
N ASP A 18 -10.12 -5.24 12.34
CA ASP A 18 -9.39 -6.46 12.70
C ASP A 18 -7.92 -6.40 12.26
N VAL A 19 -7.05 -7.14 12.96
CA VAL A 19 -5.64 -7.32 12.62
C VAL A 19 -5.23 -8.76 12.88
N PHE A 20 -4.77 -9.45 11.84
CA PHE A 20 -4.32 -10.83 11.95
C PHE A 20 -3.11 -11.11 11.09
N ARG A 21 -2.37 -12.17 11.44
CA ARG A 21 -1.23 -12.67 10.66
C ARG A 21 -1.66 -13.82 9.78
N ILE A 22 -1.12 -13.87 8.57
CA ILE A 22 -1.27 -15.02 7.68
C ILE A 22 0.09 -15.70 7.51
N ASN A 23 0.22 -16.86 8.16
CA ASN A 23 1.44 -17.66 8.15
C ASN A 23 1.39 -18.66 6.98
N SER A 24 1.40 -18.17 5.74
CA SER A 24 1.39 -19.07 4.57
C SER A 24 2.75 -19.73 4.31
N LYS A 25 3.85 -19.16 4.82
CA LYS A 25 5.21 -19.70 4.74
C LYS A 25 6.03 -19.24 5.95
N PRO A 26 7.01 -20.03 6.45
CA PRO A 26 7.80 -19.68 7.65
C PRO A 26 8.59 -18.36 7.53
N SER A 27 8.84 -17.88 6.30
CA SER A 27 9.52 -16.59 6.06
C SER A 27 8.59 -15.39 5.86
N ASN A 28 7.27 -15.60 5.73
CA ASN A 28 6.32 -14.54 5.42
C ASN A 28 5.50 -14.13 6.65
N ASN A 29 6.01 -13.14 7.38
CA ASN A 29 5.30 -12.48 8.48
C ASN A 29 4.36 -11.38 7.95
N THR A 30 3.38 -11.77 7.13
CA THR A 30 2.42 -10.80 6.58
C THR A 30 1.33 -10.49 7.60
N LEU A 31 1.18 -9.20 7.92
CA LEU A 31 0.07 -8.67 8.70
C LEU A 31 -1.04 -8.21 7.74
N ILE A 32 -2.26 -8.63 8.01
CA ILE A 32 -3.47 -8.13 7.37
C ILE A 32 -4.18 -7.22 8.36
N VAL A 33 -4.51 -6.02 7.90
CA VAL A 33 -5.26 -5.02 8.65
C VAL A 33 -6.56 -4.77 7.90
N GLU A 34 -7.69 -5.05 8.53
CA GLU A 34 -9.00 -4.69 8.05
C GLU A 34 -9.40 -3.35 8.67
N PHE A 35 -9.63 -2.34 7.84
CA PHE A 35 -10.11 -1.03 8.28
C PHE A 35 -11.64 -1.04 8.37
N THR A 36 -12.18 -0.37 9.39
CA THR A 36 -13.63 -0.15 9.55
C THR A 36 -14.21 0.63 8.38
N PHE A 37 -13.49 1.65 7.91
CA PHE A 37 -13.93 2.50 6.80
C PHE A 37 -12.93 2.48 5.63
N ILE A 38 -13.45 2.33 4.41
CA ILE A 38 -12.63 2.32 3.19
C ILE A 38 -11.85 3.62 3.00
N ILE A 39 -12.42 4.77 3.40
CA ILE A 39 -11.77 6.07 3.31
C ILE A 39 -10.50 6.14 4.18
N MET A 40 -10.47 5.45 5.32
CA MET A 40 -9.31 5.42 6.20
C MET A 40 -8.17 4.61 5.60
N LYS A 41 -8.49 3.47 4.98
CA LYS A 41 -7.52 2.70 4.16
C LYS A 41 -6.95 3.55 3.02
N GLU A 42 -7.78 4.29 2.28
CA GLU A 42 -7.29 5.14 1.18
C GLU A 42 -6.38 6.28 1.68
N ARG A 43 -6.76 6.94 2.79
CA ARG A 43 -5.92 7.95 3.45
C ARG A 43 -4.57 7.36 3.89
N PHE A 44 -4.58 6.18 4.49
CA PHE A 44 -3.37 5.47 4.90
C PHE A 44 -2.44 5.18 3.71
N LEU A 45 -2.97 4.59 2.64
CA LEU A 45 -2.20 4.27 1.43
C LEU A 45 -1.68 5.53 0.71
N SER A 46 -2.46 6.61 0.70
CA SER A 46 -2.03 7.90 0.14
C SER A 46 -0.88 8.51 0.94
N GLY A 47 -1.01 8.57 2.27
CA GLY A 47 0.05 9.11 3.13
C GLY A 47 1.32 8.27 3.09
N LEU A 48 1.21 6.94 2.98
CA LEU A 48 2.37 6.07 2.77
C LEU A 48 3.08 6.34 1.44
N ARG A 49 2.33 6.52 0.35
CA ARG A 49 2.90 6.87 -0.97
C ARG A 49 3.61 8.22 -0.92
N GLN A 50 3.02 9.22 -0.26
CA GLN A 50 3.65 10.53 -0.06
C GLN A 50 4.92 10.43 0.79
N PHE A 51 4.89 9.64 1.85
CA PHE A 51 6.05 9.37 2.70
C PHE A 51 7.18 8.76 1.87
N ASN A 52 6.91 7.67 1.15
CA ASN A 52 7.92 7.03 0.30
C ASN A 52 8.48 7.97 -0.77
N LYS A 53 7.63 8.78 -1.42
CA LYS A 53 8.05 9.76 -2.44
C LYS A 53 8.98 10.83 -1.87
N LYS A 54 8.81 11.23 -0.60
CA LYS A 54 9.68 12.19 0.09
C LYS A 54 11.02 11.58 0.54
N HIS A 55 11.12 10.24 0.54
CA HIS A 55 12.25 9.51 1.13
C HIS A 55 12.87 8.49 0.14
N ASN A 56 12.92 8.85 -1.15
CA ASN A 56 13.39 7.96 -2.23
C ASN A 56 14.83 7.43 -2.04
N ASP A 57 15.70 8.14 -1.31
CA ASP A 57 17.11 7.78 -1.10
C ASP A 57 17.32 6.82 0.09
N GLY A 58 16.54 5.73 0.14
CA GLY A 58 16.69 4.67 1.16
C GLY A 58 15.99 4.94 2.50
N GLY A 59 15.13 5.95 2.56
CA GLY A 59 14.28 6.27 3.72
C GLY A 59 12.87 5.68 3.65
N LEU A 60 12.65 4.68 2.79
CA LEU A 60 11.36 3.98 2.67
C LEU A 60 10.92 3.39 4.02
N LEU A 61 9.60 3.18 4.14
CA LEU A 61 9.00 2.62 5.35
C LEU A 61 9.75 1.34 5.78
N SER A 62 10.15 1.31 7.05
CA SER A 62 10.98 0.26 7.63
C SER A 62 10.74 0.16 9.12
N THR A 63 11.17 -0.95 9.74
CA THR A 63 11.06 -1.23 11.18
C THR A 63 11.60 -0.09 12.05
N HIS A 64 12.67 0.59 11.60
CA HIS A 64 13.22 1.76 12.29
C HIS A 64 12.21 2.92 12.47
N HIS A 65 11.25 3.07 11.54
CA HIS A 65 10.19 4.08 11.66
C HIS A 65 9.10 3.70 12.68
N LEU A 66 9.05 2.43 13.08
CA LEU A 66 8.11 1.90 14.07
C LEU A 66 8.69 1.92 15.50
N LYS A 67 9.90 2.49 15.69
CA LYS A 67 10.63 2.50 16.97
C LYS A 67 10.83 1.09 17.55
N THR A 68 10.93 0.09 16.69
CA THR A 68 11.30 -1.27 17.10
C THR A 68 12.81 -1.39 17.09
N ASP A 69 13.39 -1.89 18.17
CA ASP A 69 14.81 -2.20 18.24
C ASP A 69 15.16 -3.37 17.30
N GLY A 70 16.37 -3.33 16.72
CA GLY A 70 16.89 -4.38 15.84
C GLY A 70 17.25 -3.91 14.43
N PRO A 71 17.51 -4.86 13.50
CA PRO A 71 17.94 -4.53 12.15
C PRO A 71 16.86 -3.76 11.38
N LYS A 72 17.29 -2.78 10.58
CA LYS A 72 16.41 -2.04 9.68
C LYS A 72 15.93 -2.97 8.57
N LEU A 73 14.66 -3.36 8.64
CA LEU A 73 13.99 -4.17 7.62
C LEU A 73 12.94 -3.31 6.91
N GLN A 74 12.93 -3.37 5.58
CA GLN A 74 11.96 -2.65 4.78
C GLN A 74 10.57 -3.27 4.92
N ILE A 75 9.56 -2.42 5.06
CA ILE A 75 8.15 -2.83 5.19
C ILE A 75 7.45 -2.51 3.87
N PHE A 76 6.91 -3.56 3.25
CA PHE A 76 6.10 -3.45 2.06
C PHE A 76 4.62 -3.50 2.43
N VAL A 77 3.85 -2.58 1.86
CA VAL A 77 2.42 -2.49 2.08
C VAL A 77 1.73 -2.58 0.72
N SER A 78 0.74 -3.45 0.62
CA SER A 78 -0.08 -3.63 -0.57
C SER A 78 -1.54 -3.77 -0.18
N GLU A 79 -2.42 -3.28 -1.03
CA GLU A 79 -3.85 -3.50 -0.88
C GLU A 79 -4.20 -4.98 -1.17
N ASN A 80 -5.02 -5.58 -0.31
CA ASN A 80 -5.54 -6.93 -0.52
C ASN A 80 -6.80 -6.87 -1.38
N LEU A 81 -6.74 -7.41 -2.59
CA LEU A 81 -7.88 -7.49 -3.50
C LEU A 81 -8.58 -8.84 -3.35
N SER A 82 -9.92 -8.83 -3.27
CA SER A 82 -10.72 -10.03 -2.98
C SER A 82 -10.51 -11.20 -3.95
N LYS A 83 -10.07 -10.95 -5.19
CA LYS A 83 -9.65 -12.02 -6.11
C LYS A 83 -8.18 -11.82 -6.50
N LYS A 84 -7.33 -12.78 -6.11
CA LYS A 84 -5.88 -12.77 -6.38
C LYS A 84 -5.52 -12.54 -7.86
N ASN A 85 -6.40 -12.96 -8.77
CA ASN A 85 -6.13 -12.92 -10.20
C ASN A 85 -6.47 -11.59 -10.88
N HIS A 86 -7.32 -10.73 -10.30
CA HIS A 86 -7.77 -9.51 -11.01
C HIS A 86 -6.64 -8.53 -11.28
N PHE A 87 -5.74 -8.33 -10.32
CA PHE A 87 -4.61 -7.41 -10.53
C PHE A 87 -3.62 -7.92 -11.56
N TYR A 88 -3.44 -9.25 -11.61
CA TYR A 88 -2.65 -9.91 -12.63
C TYR A 88 -3.31 -9.75 -14.01
N LEU A 89 -4.60 -10.06 -14.15
CA LEU A 89 -5.33 -9.89 -15.40
C LEU A 89 -5.31 -8.43 -15.88
N ALA A 90 -5.49 -7.46 -14.99
CA ALA A 90 -5.36 -6.05 -15.34
C ALA A 90 -3.94 -5.66 -15.77
N ARG A 91 -2.90 -6.35 -15.25
CA ARG A 91 -1.51 -6.15 -15.72
C ARG A 91 -1.36 -6.59 -17.16
N GLU A 92 -1.87 -7.78 -17.48
CA GLU A 92 -1.78 -8.34 -18.82
C GLU A 92 -2.62 -7.50 -19.79
N PHE A 93 -3.84 -7.14 -19.41
CA PHE A 93 -4.70 -6.24 -20.20
C PHE A 93 -4.01 -4.90 -20.49
N LYS A 94 -3.37 -4.29 -19.48
CA LYS A 94 -2.58 -3.05 -19.65
C LYS A 94 -1.50 -3.21 -20.73
N LYS A 95 -0.73 -4.31 -20.69
CA LYS A 95 0.34 -4.57 -21.66
C LYS A 95 -0.20 -4.78 -23.06
N THR A 96 -1.20 -5.65 -23.20
CA THR A 96 -1.79 -6.03 -24.50
C THR A 96 -2.40 -4.82 -25.20
N HIS A 97 -3.09 -3.95 -24.45
CA HIS A 97 -3.78 -2.79 -25.00
C HIS A 97 -3.00 -1.47 -24.84
N LYS A 98 -1.72 -1.56 -24.43
CA LYS A 98 -0.79 -0.42 -24.32
C LYS A 98 -1.28 0.72 -23.42
N TYR A 99 -2.02 0.42 -22.35
CA TYR A 99 -2.38 1.44 -21.36
C TYR A 99 -1.14 1.94 -20.63
N LYS A 100 -1.02 3.25 -20.38
CA LYS A 100 0.14 3.84 -19.70
C LYS A 100 0.14 3.58 -18.20
N TYR A 101 -1.00 3.69 -17.52
CA TYR A 101 -1.09 3.53 -16.06
C TYR A 101 -2.09 2.48 -15.62
N ARG A 102 -1.88 1.98 -14.40
CA ARG A 102 -2.79 1.09 -13.69
C ARG A 102 -2.59 1.29 -12.18
N TRP A 103 -3.69 1.45 -11.44
CA TRP A 103 -3.65 1.54 -9.98
C TRP A 103 -4.89 0.89 -9.37
N THR A 104 -4.88 0.75 -8.04
CA THR A 104 -6.03 0.33 -7.26
C THR A 104 -6.49 1.47 -6.36
N SER A 105 -7.80 1.61 -6.24
CA SER A 105 -8.44 2.49 -5.25
C SER A 105 -9.88 2.02 -5.04
N PHE A 106 -10.40 2.15 -3.83
CA PHE A 106 -11.76 1.75 -3.47
C PHE A 106 -12.12 0.32 -3.91
N ARG A 107 -11.18 -0.64 -3.80
CA ARG A 107 -11.31 -2.04 -4.23
C ARG A 107 -11.54 -2.23 -5.74
N ARG A 108 -11.37 -1.18 -6.54
CA ARG A 108 -11.45 -1.21 -8.01
C ARG A 108 -10.06 -1.09 -8.59
N ILE A 109 -9.91 -1.62 -9.81
CA ILE A 109 -8.70 -1.46 -10.60
C ILE A 109 -9.02 -0.47 -11.70
N TYR A 110 -8.17 0.53 -11.84
CA TYR A 110 -8.28 1.57 -12.85
C TYR A 110 -7.13 1.42 -13.86
N LEU A 111 -7.43 1.76 -15.11
CA LEU A 111 -6.50 1.77 -16.23
C LEU A 111 -6.64 3.11 -16.93
N LEU A 112 -5.51 3.74 -17.26
CA LEU A 112 -5.50 4.99 -18.02
C LEU A 112 -4.64 4.82 -19.25
N GLN A 113 -5.23 5.11 -20.42
CA GLN A 113 -4.60 4.84 -21.71
C GLN A 113 -3.44 5.79 -21.92
N ASP A 114 -3.69 7.10 -21.91
CA ASP A 114 -2.70 8.16 -21.98
C ASP A 114 -3.06 9.33 -21.04
N ASP A 115 -2.15 10.29 -20.84
CA ASP A 115 -2.35 11.41 -19.90
C ASP A 115 -3.56 12.30 -20.26
N GLY A 116 -3.99 12.29 -21.53
CA GLY A 116 -5.14 13.07 -22.04
C GLY A 116 -6.41 12.26 -22.29
N SER A 117 -6.40 10.96 -22.02
CA SER A 117 -7.58 10.10 -22.23
C SER A 117 -8.62 10.33 -21.12
N PRO A 118 -9.93 10.21 -21.43
CA PRO A 118 -10.95 10.23 -20.39
C PRO A 118 -10.72 9.09 -19.39
N LEU A 119 -11.00 9.36 -18.12
CA LEU A 119 -10.96 8.35 -17.07
C LEU A 119 -12.13 7.37 -17.29
N ILE A 120 -11.80 6.09 -17.51
CA ILE A 120 -12.77 4.99 -17.68
C ILE A 120 -12.74 4.10 -16.43
#